data_AF-A0AAW0KZV6-F1
#
_entry.id   AF-A0AAW0KZV6-F1
#
_cell.length_a   1.000
_cell.length_b   1.000
_cell.length_c   1.000
_cell.angle_alpha   90.00
_cell.angle_beta   90.00
_cell.angle_gamma   90.00
#
_symmetry.space_group_name_H-M   'P 1'
#
loop_
_entity.id
_entity.type
_entity.pdbx_description
1 polymer ?
#
loop_
_entity_poly.entity_id
_entity_poly.type
_entity_poly.pdbx_seq_one_letter_code
_entity_poly.pdbx_strand_id
1 'polypeptide(L)'
;MILVLSINLCMGRKGGALPWCFFPTPTGVTGLGVCVQVVKNNLAPSMKKAEFGIQFGRGFCYEAEVLELACEHGVIVKEGSNYLIEGKLFSGKHEAEQFLVKNDGILDKMVKILRRQLFERERGSR
;
A
#
# COMPACT_ATOMS: atom_id res chain seq x y z
N MET A 1 10.94 16.59 14.70
CA MET A 1 11.61 17.37 13.63
C MET A 1 10.95 16.97 12.32
N ILE A 2 10.10 17.86 11.81
CA ILE A 2 9.07 17.58 10.80
C ILE A 2 9.76 17.46 9.43
N LEU A 3 9.78 16.25 8.88
CA LEU A 3 10.27 15.98 7.53
C LEU A 3 9.26 16.55 6.53
N VAL A 4 9.70 17.56 5.78
CA VAL A 4 8.98 18.12 4.64
C VAL A 4 8.87 17.02 3.59
N LEU A 5 7.73 16.33 3.60
CA LEU A 5 7.30 15.49 2.50
C LEU A 5 6.91 16.46 1.36
N SER A 6 7.87 16.86 0.53
CA SER A 6 7.57 17.46 -0.77
C SER A 6 6.98 16.36 -1.65
N ILE A 7 5.71 16.07 -1.42
CA ILE A 7 4.85 15.37 -2.35
C ILE A 7 4.77 16.32 -3.54
N ASN A 8 5.54 16.05 -4.59
CA ASN A 8 5.44 16.78 -5.85
C ASN A 8 4.15 16.32 -6.53
N LEU A 9 3.01 16.68 -5.92
CA LEU A 9 1.70 16.55 -6.50
C LEU A 9 1.64 17.66 -7.55
N CYS A 10 2.01 17.33 -8.78
CA CYS A 10 1.83 18.20 -9.93
C CYS A 10 0.33 18.26 -10.24
N MET A 11 -0.44 18.90 -9.35
CA MET A 11 -1.82 19.30 -9.63
C MET A 11 -1.75 20.59 -10.42
N GLY A 12 -1.90 20.47 -11.73
CA GLY A 12 -2.16 21.61 -12.61
C GLY A 12 -3.37 22.39 -12.10
N ARG A 13 -3.11 23.57 -11.54
CA ARG A 13 -4.11 24.58 -11.23
C ARG A 13 -4.86 24.95 -12.51
N LYS A 14 -6.14 24.61 -12.59
CA LYS A 14 -7.12 25.46 -13.25
C LYS A 14 -8.14 25.88 -12.20
N GLY A 15 -8.19 27.20 -11.98
CA GLY A 15 -9.06 27.83 -11.00
C GLY A 15 -10.53 27.73 -11.37
N GLY A 16 -11.37 27.88 -10.36
CA GLY A 16 -12.81 27.89 -10.48
C GLY A 16 -13.43 27.36 -9.19
N ALA A 17 -13.76 28.28 -8.28
CA ALA A 17 -14.51 27.98 -7.07
C ALA A 17 -15.87 27.36 -7.44
N LEU A 18 -16.15 26.15 -6.96
CA LEU A 18 -17.50 25.58 -6.97
C LEU A 18 -17.74 24.72 -5.73
N PRO A 19 -19.02 24.65 -5.30
CA PRO A 19 -19.43 24.35 -3.93
C PRO A 19 -19.32 22.86 -3.64
N TRP A 20 -19.45 22.53 -2.36
CA TRP A 20 -19.52 21.18 -1.79
C TRP A 20 -20.52 20.28 -2.54
N CYS A 21 -20.07 19.69 -3.63
CA CYS A 21 -20.83 18.80 -4.49
C CYS A 21 -20.11 17.46 -4.48
N PHE A 22 -20.71 16.53 -3.74
CA PHE A 22 -20.46 15.10 -3.79
C PHE A 22 -20.91 14.59 -5.17
N PHE A 23 -20.15 14.91 -6.22
CA PHE A 23 -20.45 14.45 -7.58
C PHE A 23 -19.72 13.14 -7.84
N PRO A 24 -20.42 12.04 -8.19
CA PRO A 24 -19.74 10.89 -8.78
C PRO A 24 -19.07 11.35 -10.08
N THR A 25 -17.76 11.13 -10.18
CA THR A 25 -17.01 11.48 -11.39
C THR A 25 -17.62 10.76 -12.60
N PRO A 26 -17.82 11.43 -13.75
CA PRO A 26 -18.54 10.87 -14.90
C PRO A 26 -17.85 9.67 -15.57
N THR A 27 -16.63 9.32 -15.17
CA THR A 27 -15.77 8.31 -15.81
C THR A 27 -15.59 7.02 -15.00
N GLY A 28 -16.31 6.83 -13.89
CA GLY A 28 -16.28 5.56 -13.12
C GLY A 28 -14.90 5.21 -12.52
N VAL A 29 -14.03 6.20 -12.30
CA VAL A 29 -12.68 5.97 -11.76
C VAL A 29 -12.75 5.74 -10.26
N THR A 30 -12.32 4.57 -9.79
CA THR A 30 -12.44 4.15 -8.39
C THR A 30 -11.19 4.44 -7.53
N GLY A 31 -10.05 4.80 -8.13
CA GLY A 31 -8.81 5.07 -7.38
C GLY A 31 -7.64 5.62 -8.22
N LEU A 32 -6.49 5.80 -7.56
CA LEU A 32 -5.23 6.32 -8.10
C LEU A 32 -4.04 5.46 -7.64
N GLY A 33 -3.12 5.14 -8.56
CA GLY A 33 -1.80 4.60 -8.22
C GLY A 33 -0.82 5.72 -7.89
N VAL A 34 -0.11 5.60 -6.77
CA VAL A 34 0.83 6.61 -6.27
C VAL A 34 2.21 5.99 -6.08
N CYS A 35 3.23 6.64 -6.64
CA CYS A 35 4.63 6.29 -6.41
C CYS A 35 5.28 7.41 -5.59
N VAL A 36 5.83 7.07 -4.43
CA VAL A 36 6.50 8.01 -3.53
C VAL A 36 7.99 7.68 -3.46
N GLN A 37 8.83 8.70 -3.62
CA GLN A 37 10.27 8.58 -3.49
C GLN A 37 10.79 9.43 -2.33
N VAL A 38 11.62 8.82 -1.48
CA VAL A 38 12.27 9.53 -0.37
C VAL A 38 13.52 10.25 -0.87
N VAL A 39 13.37 11.54 -1.21
CA VAL A 39 14.45 12.37 -1.77
C VAL A 39 15.47 12.80 -0.72
N LYS A 40 15.03 13.13 0.50
CA LYS A 40 15.91 13.56 1.60
C LYS A 40 15.58 12.78 2.86
N ASN A 41 16.53 11.99 3.33
CA ASN A 41 16.44 11.25 4.59
C ASN A 41 17.76 11.42 5.34
N ASN A 42 17.68 11.87 6.59
CA ASN A 42 18.86 12.12 7.43
C ASN A 42 19.08 11.03 8.49
N LEU A 43 18.16 10.05 8.60
CA LEU A 43 18.19 9.01 9.63
C LEU A 43 18.40 7.60 9.03
N ALA A 44 18.06 7.42 7.76
CA ALA A 44 18.16 6.15 7.07
C ALA A 44 18.64 6.38 5.62
N PRO A 45 19.05 5.31 4.91
CA PRO A 45 19.46 5.42 3.51
C PRO A 45 18.38 6.11 2.67
N SER A 46 18.81 7.11 1.91
CA SER A 46 17.98 7.90 1.01
C SER A 46 17.67 7.13 -0.29
N MET A 47 16.74 7.64 -1.10
CA MET A 47 16.40 7.15 -2.45
C MET A 47 15.55 5.87 -2.54
N LYS A 48 14.90 5.44 -1.45
CA LYS A 48 13.89 4.38 -1.52
C LYS A 48 12.61 4.85 -2.21
N LYS A 49 12.01 3.96 -3.00
CA LYS A 49 10.71 4.13 -3.66
C LYS A 49 9.69 3.22 -3.00
N ALA A 50 8.46 3.71 -2.87
CA ALA A 50 7.29 2.95 -2.43
C ALA A 50 6.15 3.21 -3.41
N GLU A 51 5.43 2.16 -3.78
CA GLU A 51 4.31 2.22 -4.72
C GLU A 51 3.06 1.67 -4.02
N PHE A 52 1.99 2.46 -4.00
CA PHE A 52 0.73 2.04 -3.37
C PHE A 52 -0.47 2.71 -4.03
N GLY A 53 -1.64 2.08 -3.87
CA GLY A 53 -2.92 2.58 -4.38
C GLY A 53 -3.69 3.37 -3.33
N ILE A 54 -4.38 4.42 -3.78
CA ILE A 54 -5.38 5.17 -3.00
C ILE A 54 -6.75 4.95 -3.65
N GLN A 55 -7.72 4.45 -2.88
CA GLN A 55 -9.10 4.32 -3.31
C GLN A 55 -9.93 5.50 -2.81
N PHE A 56 -10.69 6.15 -3.69
CA PHE A 56 -11.49 7.32 -3.30
C PHE A 56 -12.58 6.92 -2.30
N GLY A 57 -12.67 7.65 -1.18
CA GLY A 57 -13.62 7.38 -0.10
C GLY A 57 -13.15 6.38 0.97
N ARG A 58 -12.16 5.53 0.69
CA ARG A 58 -11.56 4.59 1.65
C ARG A 58 -10.15 5.01 2.10
N GLY A 59 -9.40 5.69 1.24
CA GLY A 59 -8.03 6.12 1.52
C GLY A 59 -6.99 5.12 1.02
N PHE A 60 -5.91 4.94 1.77
CA PHE A 60 -4.83 4.01 1.44
C PHE A 60 -5.31 2.55 1.57
N CYS A 61 -5.05 1.74 0.55
CA CYS A 61 -5.38 0.32 0.57
C CYS A 61 -4.29 -0.47 1.34
N TYR A 62 -4.27 -0.34 2.66
CA TYR A 62 -3.24 -0.94 3.51
C TYR A 62 -3.17 -2.46 3.38
N GLU A 63 -4.32 -3.13 3.29
CA GLU A 63 -4.39 -4.60 3.25
C GLU A 63 -3.86 -5.15 1.91
N ALA A 64 -4.07 -4.40 0.83
CA ALA A 64 -3.55 -4.74 -0.49
C ALA A 64 -2.01 -4.64 -0.53
N GLU A 65 -1.44 -3.60 0.08
CA GLU A 65 0.02 -3.42 0.17
C GLU A 65 0.66 -4.52 1.02
N VAL A 66 0.07 -4.83 2.18
CA VAL A 66 0.56 -5.92 3.03
C VAL A 66 0.50 -7.26 2.32
N LEU A 67 -0.58 -7.55 1.57
CA LEU A 67 -0.72 -8.78 0.79
C LEU A 67 0.39 -8.91 -0.26
N GLU A 68 0.67 -7.83 -1.00
CA GLU A 68 1.67 -7.80 -2.07
C GLU A 68 3.08 -8.00 -1.52
N LEU A 69 3.43 -7.27 -0.45
CA LEU A 69 4.70 -7.42 0.27
C LEU A 69 4.85 -8.83 0.86
N ALA A 70 3.78 -9.38 1.42
CA ALA A 70 3.79 -10.73 1.97
C ALA A 70 4.02 -11.80 0.91
N CYS A 71 3.53 -11.61 -0.32
CA CYS A 71 3.83 -12.48 -1.44
C CYS A 71 5.28 -12.34 -1.90
N GLU A 72 5.80 -11.11 -2.01
CA GLU A 72 7.18 -10.85 -2.42
C GLU A 72 8.21 -11.45 -1.46
N HIS A 73 7.92 -11.41 -0.16
CA HIS A 73 8.78 -11.97 0.90
C HIS A 73 8.49 -13.44 1.24
N GLY A 74 7.57 -14.09 0.52
CA GLY A 74 7.26 -15.52 0.70
C GLY A 74 6.54 -15.87 2.01
N VAL A 75 5.92 -14.90 2.67
CA VAL A 75 5.03 -15.14 3.84
C VAL A 75 3.70 -15.73 3.37
N ILE A 76 3.23 -15.33 2.19
CA ILE A 76 2.08 -15.92 1.48
C ILE A 76 2.60 -16.70 0.29
N VAL A 77 2.02 -17.88 0.07
CA VAL A 77 2.27 -18.64 -1.15
C VAL A 77 1.24 -18.26 -2.20
N LYS A 78 1.71 -17.84 -3.37
CA LYS A 78 0.88 -17.55 -4.54
C LYS A 78 0.98 -18.72 -5.52
N GLU A 79 -0.13 -19.41 -5.74
CA GLU A 79 -0.24 -20.50 -6.71
C GLU A 79 -1.02 -20.02 -7.94
N GLY A 80 -0.30 -19.49 -8.93
CA GLY A 80 -0.89 -18.89 -10.11
C GLY A 80 -1.71 -17.63 -9.76
N SER A 81 -3.04 -17.73 -9.89
CA SER A 81 -3.98 -16.67 -9.51
C SER A 81 -4.51 -16.80 -8.08
N ASN A 82 -4.17 -17.91 -7.40
CA ASN A 82 -4.68 -18.22 -6.07
C ASN A 82 -3.70 -17.78 -4.98
N TYR A 83 -4.24 -17.35 -3.84
CA TYR A 83 -3.47 -16.96 -2.66
C TYR A 83 -3.74 -17.93 -1.52
N LEU A 84 -2.67 -18.46 -0.90
CA LEU A 84 -2.76 -19.34 0.26
C LEU A 84 -2.38 -18.57 1.54
N ILE A 85 -3.37 -18.27 2.39
CA ILE A 85 -3.18 -17.53 3.65
C ILE A 85 -3.64 -18.41 4.81
N GLU A 86 -2.72 -18.74 5.73
CA GLU A 86 -2.98 -19.62 6.90
C GLU A 86 -3.77 -20.91 6.55
N GLY A 87 -3.47 -21.51 5.38
CA GLY A 87 -4.12 -22.75 4.92
C GLY A 87 -5.46 -22.57 4.20
N LYS A 88 -5.92 -21.33 3.98
CA LYS A 88 -7.10 -21.02 3.15
C LYS A 88 -6.67 -20.56 1.77
N LEU A 89 -7.27 -21.17 0.75
CA LEU A 89 -7.07 -20.82 -0.66
C LEU A 89 -8.10 -19.77 -1.08
N PHE A 90 -7.64 -18.67 -1.64
CA PHE A 90 -8.46 -17.61 -2.23
C PHE A 90 -8.24 -17.56 -3.73
N SER A 91 -9.31 -17.39 -4.51
CA SER A 91 -9.25 -17.51 -5.98
C SER A 91 -8.80 -16.22 -6.67
N GLY A 92 -8.57 -15.14 -5.91
CA GLY A 92 -8.10 -13.89 -6.47
C GLY A 92 -7.74 -12.84 -5.42
N LYS A 93 -7.13 -11.75 -5.89
CA LYS A 93 -6.63 -10.65 -5.04
C LYS A 93 -7.74 -9.99 -4.23
N HIS A 94 -8.90 -9.73 -4.85
CA HIS A 94 -10.01 -9.06 -4.17
C HIS A 94 -10.61 -9.88 -3.02
N GLU A 95 -10.68 -11.21 -3.18
CA GLU A 95 -11.18 -12.10 -2.14
C GLU A 95 -10.20 -12.18 -0.96
N ALA A 96 -8.90 -12.26 -1.25
CA ALA A 96 -7.85 -12.21 -0.24
C ALA A 96 -7.84 -10.87 0.52
N GLU A 97 -8.02 -9.74 -0.17
CA GLU A 97 -8.15 -8.41 0.45
C GLU A 97 -9.35 -8.36 1.40
N GLN A 98 -10.53 -8.82 0.94
CA GLN A 98 -11.72 -8.87 1.79
C GLN A 98 -11.55 -9.78 3.01
N PHE A 99 -10.80 -10.88 2.87
CA PHE A 99 -10.47 -11.76 3.98
C PHE A 99 -9.59 -11.07 5.02
N LEU A 100 -8.57 -10.31 4.57
CA LEU A 100 -7.68 -9.56 5.45
C LEU A 100 -8.40 -8.43 6.18
N VAL A 101 -9.30 -7.70 5.50
CA VAL A 101 -10.13 -6.64 6.11
C VAL A 101 -11.03 -7.19 7.23
N LYS A 102 -11.52 -8.44 7.09
CA LYS A 102 -12.36 -9.07 8.11
C LYS A 102 -11.56 -9.64 9.29
N ASN A 103 -10.26 -9.85 9.12
CA ASN A 103 -9.41 -10.55 10.09
C ASN A 103 -8.15 -9.74 10.42
N ASP A 104 -8.32 -8.62 11.12
CA ASP A 104 -7.21 -7.74 11.55
C ASP A 104 -6.12 -8.49 12.33
N GLY A 105 -6.49 -9.53 13.08
CA GLY A 105 -5.54 -10.34 13.84
C GLY A 105 -4.54 -11.10 12.98
N ILE A 106 -4.93 -11.52 11.77
CA ILE A 106 -4.02 -12.18 10.82
C ILE A 106 -3.12 -11.13 10.18
N LEU A 107 -3.71 -10.03 9.73
CA LEU A 107 -3.01 -8.91 9.13
C LEU A 107 -1.88 -8.38 10.03
N ASP A 108 -2.15 -8.14 11.33
CA ASP A 108 -1.14 -7.65 12.27
C ASP A 108 0.02 -8.65 12.48
N LYS A 109 -0.27 -9.96 12.51
CA LYS A 109 0.78 -11.00 12.56
C LYS A 109 1.69 -10.91 11.34
N MET A 110 1.11 -10.77 10.15
CA MET A 110 1.86 -10.68 8.90
C MET A 110 2.73 -9.42 8.87
N VAL A 111 2.18 -8.28 9.29
CA VAL A 111 2.91 -7.02 9.41
C VAL A 111 4.09 -7.15 10.38
N LYS A 112 3.91 -7.83 11.51
CA LYS A 112 4.99 -8.07 12.48
C LYS A 112 6.11 -8.94 11.89
N ILE A 113 5.77 -9.98 11.14
CA ILE A 113 6.74 -10.85 10.47
C ILE A 113 7.50 -10.05 9.40
N LEU A 114 6.77 -9.33 8.53
CA LEU A 114 7.35 -8.52 7.46
C LEU A 114 8.29 -7.44 8.00
N ARG A 115 7.86 -6.69 9.02
CA ARG A 115 8.70 -5.68 9.67
C ARG A 115 10.00 -6.30 10.17
N ARG A 116 9.92 -7.46 10.83
CA ARG A 116 11.11 -8.16 11.34
C ARG A 116 12.07 -8.51 10.21
N GLN A 117 11.57 -9.16 9.15
CA GLN A 117 12.38 -9.57 8.00
C GLN A 117 13.01 -8.38 7.28
N LEU A 118 12.24 -7.32 7.03
CA LEU A 118 12.71 -6.12 6.34
C LEU A 118 13.78 -5.38 7.15
N PHE A 119 13.57 -5.19 8.45
CA PHE A 119 14.56 -4.52 9.31
C PHE A 119 15.83 -5.36 9.52
N GLU A 120 15.73 -6.69 9.55
CA GLU A 120 16.90 -7.57 9.63
C GLU A 120 17.73 -7.53 8.35
N ARG A 121 17.07 -7.55 7.18
CA ARG A 121 17.74 -7.42 5.88
C ARG A 121 18.53 -6.13 5.78
N GLU A 122 17.99 -5.02 6.28
CA GLU A 122 18.69 -3.72 6.29
C GLU A 122 19.94 -3.70 7.17
N ARG A 123 19.99 -4.53 8.23
CA ARG A 123 21.17 -4.62 9.10
C ARG A 123 22.31 -5.41 8.45
N GLY A 124 22.00 -6.41 7.65
CA GLY A 124 22.99 -7.25 6.96
C GLY A 124 23.59 -6.64 5.69
N SER A 125 23.03 -5.53 5.21
CA SER A 125 23.50 -4.82 4.00
C SER A 125 24.46 -3.65 4.32
N ARG A 126 25.03 -3.61 5.52
CA ARG A 126 26.07 -2.65 5.94
C ARG A 126 27.45 -3.29 5.92
#